data_AF-N6Z5L7-F1
#
_entry.id   AF-N6Z5L7-F1
#
_cell.length_a   1.000
_cell.length_b   1.000
_cell.length_c   1.000
_cell.angle_alpha   90.00
_cell.angle_beta   90.00
_cell.angle_gamma   90.00
#
_symmetry.space_group_name_H-M   'P 1'
#
loop_
_entity.id
_entity.type
_entity.pdbx_description
1 polymer ?
#
loop_
_entity_poly.entity_id
_entity_poly.type
_entity_poly.pdbx_seq_one_letter_code
_entity_poly.pdbx_strand_id
1 'polypeptide(L)'
;MSLSTLVAGVEARASSVSADAVSTPTGLALSLPSIGTSGLADVLPVLALGAWFKHAACLLADGRAQFGPNLGDLDNADACRAVEPAALALLAQAAAPVRAIAHDLHPDFHSTRVACALAARLGVPAIGVQHHHAHVGAVLAEHGRFDARPVLGLALDGVGLGTDGQAWGGELLWVAGGEFVRLGHLRPLRLPGGD
;
A
#
# COMPACT_ATOMS: atom_id res chain seq x y z
N MET A 1 -11.64 57.06 -22.37
CA MET A 1 -10.42 56.54 -23.03
C MET A 1 -9.90 55.38 -22.20
N SER A 2 -9.71 54.24 -22.87
CA SER A 2 -9.40 52.91 -22.34
C SER A 2 -8.08 52.84 -21.56
N LEU A 3 -8.02 52.03 -20.51
CA LEU A 3 -6.77 51.44 -20.02
C LEU A 3 -6.88 49.91 -20.11
N SER A 4 -6.28 49.43 -21.20
CA SER A 4 -6.10 48.05 -21.58
C SER A 4 -4.98 47.40 -20.75
N THR A 5 -5.26 46.18 -20.30
CA THR A 5 -4.35 45.11 -19.90
C THR A 5 -3.18 44.91 -20.88
N LEU A 6 -2.01 44.51 -20.39
CA LEU A 6 -1.24 43.42 -21.03
C LEU A 6 -0.33 42.73 -20.01
N VAL A 7 -0.65 41.45 -19.79
CA VAL A 7 0.04 40.47 -18.96
C VAL A 7 1.25 39.94 -19.74
N ALA A 8 2.44 39.97 -19.13
CA ALA A 8 3.59 39.23 -19.64
C ALA A 8 3.52 37.79 -19.11
N GLY A 9 3.34 36.83 -20.01
CA GLY A 9 3.28 35.41 -19.72
C GLY A 9 4.64 34.83 -19.33
N VAL A 10 4.63 33.95 -18.32
CA VAL A 10 5.71 33.00 -18.05
C VAL A 10 5.25 31.66 -18.64
N GLU A 11 5.89 31.23 -19.71
CA GLU A 11 5.74 29.88 -20.24
C GLU A 11 6.46 28.89 -19.32
N ALA A 12 5.68 28.13 -18.55
CA ALA A 12 6.18 26.96 -17.85
C ALA A 12 6.31 25.81 -18.86
N ARG A 13 7.54 25.45 -19.21
CA ARG A 13 7.83 24.22 -19.96
C ARG A 13 7.46 23.01 -19.11
N ALA A 14 6.35 22.36 -19.43
CA ALA A 14 6.03 21.04 -18.92
C ALA A 14 6.94 20.01 -19.62
N SER A 15 7.94 19.49 -18.91
CA SER A 15 8.59 18.24 -19.30
C SER A 15 7.63 17.09 -18.98
N SER A 16 7.14 16.42 -20.01
CA SER A 16 6.36 15.19 -19.87
C SER A 16 7.24 14.11 -19.24
N VAL A 17 7.02 13.81 -17.97
CA VAL A 17 7.54 12.59 -17.34
C VAL A 17 6.69 11.44 -17.87
N SER A 18 7.32 10.53 -18.59
CA SER A 18 6.71 9.25 -18.98
C SER A 18 6.26 8.55 -17.70
N ALA A 19 4.95 8.34 -17.56
CA ALA A 19 4.40 7.44 -16.56
C ALA A 19 4.69 6.02 -17.04
N ASP A 20 5.91 5.54 -16.78
CA ASP A 20 6.20 4.13 -16.91
C ASP A 20 5.38 3.41 -15.84
N ALA A 21 4.25 2.84 -16.26
CA ALA A 21 3.54 1.86 -15.46
C ALA A 21 4.49 0.66 -15.31
N VAL A 22 5.28 0.67 -14.25
CA VAL A 22 6.11 -0.47 -13.87
C VAL A 22 5.15 -1.61 -13.55
N SER A 23 5.00 -2.54 -14.48
CA SER A 23 4.46 -3.85 -14.17
C SER A 23 5.43 -4.48 -13.17
N THR A 24 4.94 -4.80 -11.98
CA THR A 24 5.73 -5.52 -10.98
C THR A 24 6.23 -6.80 -11.64
N PRO A 25 7.55 -6.99 -11.81
CA PRO A 25 8.06 -8.18 -12.46
C PRO A 25 7.67 -9.39 -11.62
N THR A 26 6.92 -10.30 -12.23
CA THR A 26 6.39 -11.50 -11.61
C THR A 26 7.53 -12.30 -10.96
N GLY A 27 7.48 -12.46 -9.63
CA GLY A 27 8.40 -13.33 -8.89
C GLY A 27 9.77 -12.73 -8.53
N LEU A 28 9.98 -11.41 -8.65
CA LEU A 28 11.21 -10.79 -8.15
C LEU A 28 11.10 -10.52 -6.63
N ALA A 29 11.90 -11.22 -5.84
CA ALA A 29 12.14 -10.85 -4.46
C ALA A 29 12.87 -9.50 -4.44
N LEU A 30 12.22 -8.46 -3.91
CA LEU A 30 12.88 -7.19 -3.63
C LEU A 30 13.77 -7.41 -2.40
N SER A 31 15.08 -7.45 -2.64
CA SER A 31 16.07 -7.30 -1.58
C SER A 31 15.92 -5.89 -1.04
N LEU A 32 15.26 -5.74 0.11
CA LEU A 32 15.25 -4.48 0.82
C LEU A 32 16.68 -4.24 1.33
N PRO A 33 17.21 -2.99 1.27
CA PRO A 33 18.48 -2.67 1.92
C PRO A 33 18.40 -3.18 3.36
N SER A 34 19.38 -4.00 3.77
CA SER A 34 19.36 -4.81 5.00
C SER A 34 18.49 -4.16 6.07
N ILE A 35 17.25 -4.66 6.23
CA ILE A 35 16.36 -4.18 7.27
C ILE A 35 17.13 -4.37 8.56
N GLY A 36 17.61 -3.27 9.14
CA GLY A 36 18.35 -3.31 10.40
C GLY A 36 17.53 -4.13 11.37
N THR A 37 18.06 -5.26 11.82
CA THR A 37 17.29 -6.29 12.53
C THR A 37 16.81 -5.83 13.90
N SER A 38 17.31 -4.70 14.38
CA SER A 38 16.93 -4.06 15.64
C SER A 38 15.48 -3.55 15.57
N GLY A 39 14.53 -4.37 16.04
CA GLY A 39 13.12 -4.01 16.25
C GLY A 39 12.12 -4.79 15.38
N LEU A 40 12.49 -5.16 14.15
CA LEU A 40 11.63 -5.94 13.25
C LEU A 40 11.74 -7.45 13.45
N ALA A 41 12.84 -7.96 14.04
CA ALA A 41 13.07 -9.40 14.19
C ALA A 41 11.98 -10.11 15.02
N ASP A 42 11.39 -9.44 16.01
CA ASP A 42 10.41 -10.05 16.91
C ASP A 42 8.99 -10.14 16.30
N VAL A 43 8.73 -9.38 15.22
CA VAL A 43 7.42 -9.31 14.57
C VAL A 43 7.40 -9.98 13.19
N LEU A 44 8.54 -10.50 12.72
CA LEU A 44 8.65 -11.25 11.47
C LEU A 44 8.54 -12.77 11.71
N PRO A 45 8.12 -13.55 10.71
CA PRO A 45 7.65 -13.14 9.38
C PRO A 45 6.24 -12.52 9.35
N VAL A 46 5.94 -11.68 8.37
CA VAL A 46 4.60 -11.09 8.15
C VAL A 46 4.15 -11.33 6.72
N LEU A 47 2.91 -11.77 6.53
CA LEU A 47 2.27 -11.84 5.21
C LEU A 47 1.35 -10.63 5.03
N ALA A 48 1.52 -9.86 3.95
CA ALA A 48 0.62 -8.78 3.55
C ALA A 48 -0.22 -9.20 2.34
N LEU A 49 -1.53 -8.99 2.40
CA LEU A 49 -2.49 -9.39 1.34
C LEU A 49 -2.83 -8.26 0.37
N GLY A 50 -2.37 -7.03 0.62
CA GLY A 50 -2.61 -5.90 -0.28
C GLY A 50 -4.08 -5.49 -0.39
N ALA A 51 -4.39 -4.74 -1.46
CA ALA A 51 -5.66 -4.06 -1.68
C ALA A 51 -6.48 -4.71 -2.84
N TRP A 52 -7.49 -3.99 -3.34
CA TRP A 52 -8.39 -4.46 -4.40
C TRP A 52 -7.79 -4.39 -5.80
N PHE A 53 -7.26 -3.23 -6.19
CA PHE A 53 -6.72 -2.99 -7.53
C PHE A 53 -5.26 -3.43 -7.61
N LYS A 54 -4.85 -4.01 -8.75
CA LYS A 54 -3.47 -4.44 -9.02
C LYS A 54 -2.89 -5.29 -7.87
N HIS A 55 -3.71 -6.21 -7.36
CA HIS A 55 -3.45 -6.98 -6.16
C HIS A 55 -2.18 -7.83 -6.30
N ALA A 56 -1.31 -7.73 -5.30
CA ALA A 56 -0.20 -8.65 -5.08
C ALA A 56 0.02 -8.84 -3.57
N ALA A 57 0.11 -10.11 -3.14
CA ALA A 57 0.50 -10.45 -1.78
C ALA A 57 2.03 -10.38 -1.63
N CYS A 58 2.51 -10.14 -0.41
CA CYS A 58 3.93 -10.05 -0.10
C CYS A 58 4.25 -10.74 1.23
N LEU A 59 5.26 -11.62 1.24
CA LEU A 59 5.84 -12.16 2.46
C LEU A 59 7.09 -11.34 2.82
N LEU A 60 7.09 -10.74 4.01
CA LEU A 60 8.26 -10.12 4.61
C LEU A 60 8.89 -11.11 5.58
N ALA A 61 10.10 -11.59 5.25
CA ALA A 61 10.85 -12.54 6.06
C ALA A 61 12.36 -12.32 5.87
N ASP A 62 13.16 -12.47 6.93
CA ASP A 62 14.63 -12.43 6.87
C ASP A 62 15.20 -11.18 6.16
N GLY A 63 14.54 -10.02 6.36
CA GLY A 63 14.95 -8.76 5.73
C GLY A 63 14.64 -8.66 4.23
N ARG A 64 13.79 -9.55 3.69
CA ARG A 64 13.44 -9.62 2.26
C ARG A 64 11.93 -9.54 2.07
N ALA A 65 11.50 -8.78 1.06
CA ALA A 65 10.12 -8.75 0.61
C ALA A 65 9.95 -9.65 -0.63
N GLN A 66 9.14 -10.69 -0.49
CA GLN A 66 8.87 -11.67 -1.55
C GLN A 66 7.44 -11.49 -2.04
N PHE A 67 7.27 -11.04 -3.28
CA PHE A 67 5.96 -10.81 -3.87
C PHE A 67 5.43 -12.07 -4.55
N GLY A 68 4.14 -12.30 -4.37
CA GLY A 68 3.38 -13.24 -5.17
C GLY A 68 3.12 -12.73 -6.59
N PRO A 69 2.38 -13.50 -7.41
CA PRO A 69 1.96 -13.03 -8.72
C PRO A 69 1.05 -11.80 -8.61
N ASN A 70 1.11 -10.91 -9.61
CA ASN A 70 0.11 -9.87 -9.80
C ASN A 70 -1.18 -10.53 -10.29
N LEU A 71 -2.25 -10.42 -9.51
CA LEU A 71 -3.55 -11.01 -9.81
C LEU A 71 -4.50 -10.03 -10.53
N GLY A 72 -4.02 -8.83 -10.85
CA GLY A 72 -4.85 -7.77 -11.42
C GLY A 72 -5.84 -7.23 -10.40
N ASP A 73 -7.02 -6.86 -10.86
CA ASP A 73 -8.08 -6.33 -10.02
C ASP A 73 -8.95 -7.47 -9.48
N LEU A 74 -9.35 -7.39 -8.21
CA LEU A 74 -10.19 -8.41 -7.57
C LEU A 74 -11.68 -8.26 -7.89
N ASP A 75 -11.99 -7.90 -9.14
CA ASP A 75 -13.35 -7.54 -9.61
C ASP A 75 -14.14 -8.72 -10.20
N ASN A 76 -13.50 -9.88 -10.32
CA ASN A 76 -14.10 -11.09 -10.87
C ASN A 76 -13.79 -12.32 -10.02
N ALA A 77 -14.59 -13.36 -10.23
CA ALA A 77 -14.56 -14.57 -9.39
C ALA A 77 -13.25 -15.37 -9.54
N ASP A 78 -12.62 -15.36 -10.72
CA ASP A 78 -11.35 -16.05 -10.94
C ASP A 78 -10.20 -15.36 -10.20
N ALA A 79 -10.12 -14.03 -10.30
CA ALA A 79 -9.14 -13.24 -9.56
C ALA A 79 -9.30 -13.42 -8.04
N CYS A 80 -10.53 -13.37 -7.53
CA CYS A 80 -10.82 -13.62 -6.11
C CYS A 80 -10.37 -15.03 -5.67
N ARG A 81 -10.71 -16.08 -6.45
CA ARG A 81 -10.32 -17.47 -6.13
C ARG A 81 -8.81 -17.68 -6.13
N ALA A 82 -8.04 -16.85 -6.83
CA ALA A 82 -6.58 -16.96 -6.90
C ALA A 82 -5.87 -16.37 -5.67
N VAL A 83 -6.52 -15.53 -4.86
CA VAL A 83 -5.89 -14.84 -3.71
C VAL A 83 -5.39 -15.81 -2.64
N GLU A 84 -6.26 -16.69 -2.12
CA GLU A 84 -5.86 -17.65 -1.06
C GLU A 84 -4.76 -18.62 -1.54
N PRO A 85 -4.84 -19.25 -2.73
CA PRO A 85 -3.75 -20.06 -3.26
C PRO A 85 -2.41 -19.32 -3.36
N ALA A 86 -2.43 -18.07 -3.84
CA ALA A 86 -1.21 -17.25 -3.93
C ALA A 86 -0.61 -16.94 -2.55
N ALA A 87 -1.47 -16.61 -1.57
CA ALA A 87 -1.06 -16.38 -0.18
C ALA A 87 -0.47 -17.64 0.47
N LEU A 88 -1.10 -18.80 0.27
CA LEU A 88 -0.60 -20.09 0.77
C LEU A 88 0.74 -20.47 0.14
N ALA A 89 0.93 -20.18 -1.16
CA ALA A 89 2.21 -20.42 -1.83
C ALA A 89 3.35 -19.56 -1.25
N LEU A 90 3.08 -18.33 -0.82
CA LEU A 90 4.05 -17.51 -0.10
C LEU A 90 4.32 -18.05 1.30
N LEU A 91 3.28 -18.43 2.06
CA LEU A 91 3.46 -19.02 3.39
C LEU A 91 4.31 -20.29 3.37
N ALA A 92 4.17 -21.11 2.33
CA ALA A 92 4.97 -22.33 2.14
C ALA A 92 6.48 -22.04 1.93
N GLN A 93 6.85 -20.83 1.55
CA GLN A 93 8.25 -20.39 1.38
C GLN A 93 8.85 -19.84 2.68
N ALA A 94 8.04 -19.58 3.70
CA ALA A 94 8.52 -19.03 4.97
C ALA A 94 9.30 -20.09 5.77
N ALA A 95 10.49 -19.74 6.25
CA ALA A 95 11.31 -20.62 7.09
C ALA A 95 10.72 -20.81 8.51
N ALA A 96 9.84 -19.91 8.94
CA ALA A 96 9.15 -19.94 10.22
C ALA A 96 7.68 -19.55 10.05
N PRO A 97 6.79 -19.95 10.97
CA PRO A 97 5.40 -19.49 10.96
C PRO A 97 5.31 -17.95 11.02
N VAL A 98 4.42 -17.36 10.23
CA VAL A 98 4.15 -15.92 10.29
C VAL A 98 3.65 -15.52 11.67
N ARG A 99 3.96 -14.29 12.08
CA ARG A 99 3.54 -13.68 13.34
C ARG A 99 2.27 -12.85 13.20
N ALA A 100 1.97 -12.37 11.99
CA ALA A 100 0.79 -11.57 11.68
C ALA A 100 0.46 -11.65 10.20
N ILE A 101 -0.78 -11.28 9.87
CA ILE A 101 -1.22 -11.04 8.49
C ILE A 101 -1.70 -9.59 8.37
N ALA A 102 -1.07 -8.81 7.51
CA ALA A 102 -1.47 -7.45 7.20
C ALA A 102 -2.43 -7.39 6.01
N HIS A 103 -3.38 -6.45 6.04
CA HIS A 103 -4.34 -6.23 4.96
C HIS A 103 -4.75 -4.75 4.90
N ASP A 104 -5.43 -4.36 3.83
CA ASP A 104 -6.00 -3.02 3.71
C ASP A 104 -7.06 -2.77 4.80
N LEU A 105 -7.16 -1.54 5.29
CA LEU A 105 -8.18 -1.14 6.26
C LEU A 105 -9.62 -1.34 5.73
N HIS A 106 -9.83 -1.37 4.41
CA HIS A 106 -11.15 -1.56 3.82
C HIS A 106 -11.75 -2.94 4.17
N PRO A 107 -12.86 -3.02 4.93
CA PRO A 107 -13.40 -4.29 5.41
C PRO A 107 -14.02 -5.14 4.30
N ASP A 108 -14.57 -4.49 3.26
CA ASP A 108 -15.26 -5.20 2.18
C ASP A 108 -14.34 -5.69 1.05
N PHE A 109 -13.03 -5.45 1.12
CA PHE A 109 -12.12 -6.01 0.13
C PHE A 109 -12.05 -7.54 0.27
N HIS A 110 -12.01 -8.24 -0.87
CA HIS A 110 -11.85 -9.68 -0.88
C HIS A 110 -10.54 -10.10 -0.22
N SER A 111 -9.44 -9.37 -0.49
CA SER A 111 -8.14 -9.57 0.15
C SER A 111 -8.20 -9.45 1.68
N THR A 112 -8.93 -8.45 2.20
CA THR A 112 -9.18 -8.27 3.65
C THR A 112 -9.90 -9.48 4.25
N ARG A 113 -10.98 -9.96 3.62
CA ARG A 113 -11.70 -11.14 4.12
C ARG A 113 -10.82 -12.39 4.15
N VAL A 114 -10.03 -12.61 3.09
CA VAL A 114 -9.07 -13.72 3.02
C VAL A 114 -8.01 -13.59 4.11
N ALA A 115 -7.46 -12.39 4.31
CA ALA A 115 -6.46 -12.12 5.36
C ALA A 115 -6.99 -12.46 6.76
N CYS A 116 -8.20 -11.98 7.10
CA CYS A 116 -8.83 -12.25 8.39
C CYS A 116 -9.10 -13.76 8.58
N ALA A 117 -9.60 -14.44 7.56
CA ALA A 117 -9.86 -15.88 7.62
C ALA A 117 -8.56 -16.70 7.81
N LEU A 118 -7.51 -16.34 7.06
CA LEU A 118 -6.19 -16.95 7.22
C LEU A 118 -5.59 -16.70 8.59
N ALA A 119 -5.68 -15.46 9.09
CA ALA A 119 -5.15 -15.07 10.39
C ALA A 119 -5.82 -15.86 11.52
N ALA A 120 -7.16 -15.98 11.47
CA ALA A 120 -7.93 -16.79 12.39
C ALA A 120 -7.55 -18.29 12.32
N ARG A 121 -7.38 -18.83 11.11
CA ARG A 121 -6.97 -20.24 10.91
C ARG A 121 -5.58 -20.53 11.47
N LEU A 122 -4.66 -19.57 11.39
CA LEU A 122 -3.28 -19.69 11.87
C LEU A 122 -3.10 -19.27 13.33
N GLY A 123 -4.12 -18.68 13.97
CA GLY A 123 -4.04 -18.19 15.34
C GLY A 123 -3.13 -16.96 15.50
N VAL A 124 -3.05 -16.11 14.48
CA VAL A 124 -2.21 -14.90 14.47
C VAL A 124 -3.07 -13.64 14.30
N PRO A 125 -2.62 -12.46 14.73
CA PRO A 125 -3.35 -11.21 14.50
C PRO A 125 -3.48 -10.87 13.02
N ALA A 126 -4.67 -10.36 12.66
CA ALA A 126 -4.90 -9.63 11.41
C ALA A 126 -4.70 -8.13 11.68
N ILE A 127 -3.84 -7.48 10.90
CA ILE A 127 -3.47 -6.07 11.08
C ILE A 127 -3.99 -5.27 9.88
N GLY A 128 -5.01 -4.45 10.13
CA GLY A 128 -5.49 -3.47 9.15
C GLY A 128 -4.50 -2.32 9.03
N VAL A 129 -4.04 -2.04 7.80
CA VAL A 129 -3.14 -0.95 7.46
C VAL A 129 -3.89 0.03 6.57
N GLN A 130 -3.83 1.31 6.91
CA GLN A 130 -4.49 2.34 6.12
C GLN A 130 -3.80 2.48 4.75
N HIS A 131 -4.60 2.58 3.68
CA HIS A 131 -4.14 2.50 2.29
C HIS A 131 -3.02 3.50 1.93
N HIS A 132 -3.22 4.78 2.26
CA HIS A 132 -2.29 5.86 1.97
C HIS A 132 -1.02 5.78 2.84
N HIS A 133 -1.15 5.31 4.10
CA HIS A 133 -0.02 5.00 4.96
C HIS A 133 0.80 3.84 4.39
N ALA A 134 0.15 2.82 3.83
CA ALA A 134 0.83 1.73 3.12
C ALA A 134 1.58 2.25 1.88
N HIS A 135 1.01 3.17 1.10
CA HIS A 135 1.71 3.82 -0.01
C HIS A 135 2.98 4.54 0.43
N VAL A 136 2.91 5.36 1.48
CA VAL A 136 4.10 6.03 2.03
C VAL A 136 5.11 4.99 2.56
N GLY A 137 4.63 3.97 3.27
CA GLY A 137 5.46 2.88 3.80
C GLY A 137 6.20 2.11 2.73
N ALA A 138 5.57 1.86 1.57
CA ALA A 138 6.21 1.19 0.44
C ALA A 138 7.40 1.99 -0.10
N VAL A 139 7.25 3.32 -0.27
CA VAL A 139 8.34 4.21 -0.69
C VAL A 139 9.48 4.22 0.34
N LEU A 140 9.15 4.29 1.63
CA LEU A 140 10.16 4.22 2.69
C LEU A 140 10.93 2.89 2.65
N ALA A 141 10.24 1.77 2.45
CA ALA A 141 10.84 0.46 2.36
C ALA A 141 11.78 0.35 1.15
N GLU A 142 11.36 0.83 -0.02
CA GLU A 142 12.18 0.86 -1.24
C GLU A 142 13.50 1.63 -1.04
N HIS A 143 13.44 2.75 -0.30
CA HIS A 143 14.62 3.56 0.03
C HIS A 143 15.39 3.10 1.28
N GLY A 144 15.01 1.96 1.89
CA GLY A 144 15.66 1.45 3.09
C GLY A 144 15.52 2.34 4.33
N ARG A 145 14.49 3.20 4.37
CA ARG A 145 14.24 4.16 5.45
C ARG A 145 13.44 3.53 6.59
N PHE A 146 14.13 2.72 7.38
CA PHE A 146 13.59 2.08 8.58
C PHE A 146 14.03 2.76 9.89
N ASP A 147 14.66 3.93 9.80
CA ASP A 147 15.28 4.64 10.93
C ASP A 147 14.28 5.34 11.89
N ALA A 148 12.99 5.01 11.77
CA ALA A 148 11.85 5.56 12.51
C ALA A 148 11.76 7.10 12.52
N ARG A 149 12.59 7.79 11.72
CA ARG A 149 12.55 9.24 11.60
C ARG A 149 11.23 9.63 10.93
N PRO A 150 10.47 10.56 11.51
CA PRO A 150 9.23 10.98 10.89
C PRO A 150 9.44 11.59 9.51
N VAL A 151 8.53 11.29 8.60
CA VAL A 151 8.50 11.85 7.24
C VAL A 151 7.18 12.53 6.96
N LEU A 152 7.19 13.42 5.97
CA LEU A 152 5.99 13.89 5.32
C LEU A 152 5.78 13.07 4.04
N GLY A 153 4.64 12.40 3.94
CA GLY A 153 4.22 11.65 2.76
C GLY A 153 3.04 12.35 2.09
N LEU A 154 3.12 12.51 0.77
CA LEU A 154 2.00 12.96 -0.05
C LEU A 154 1.50 11.77 -0.85
N ALA A 155 0.32 11.24 -0.50
CA ALA A 155 -0.30 10.11 -1.16
C ALA A 155 -1.44 10.61 -2.06
N LEU A 156 -1.28 10.41 -3.37
CA LEU A 156 -2.22 10.85 -4.41
C LEU A 156 -2.64 9.62 -5.23
N ASP A 157 -3.90 9.22 -5.11
CA ASP A 157 -4.47 8.08 -5.82
C ASP A 157 -5.94 8.33 -6.21
N GLY A 158 -6.67 7.27 -6.53
CA GLY A 158 -8.11 7.34 -6.81
C GLY A 158 -8.94 7.35 -5.53
N VAL A 159 -8.93 6.23 -4.81
CA VAL A 159 -9.68 6.05 -3.57
C VAL A 159 -9.02 5.03 -2.64
N GLY A 160 -8.91 5.40 -1.37
CA GLY A 160 -8.66 4.48 -0.27
C GLY A 160 -9.53 4.82 0.94
N LEU A 161 -9.93 3.81 1.73
CA LEU A 161 -10.76 4.05 2.91
C LEU A 161 -9.97 4.81 3.99
N GLY A 162 -10.50 5.97 4.37
CA GLY A 162 -10.01 6.76 5.47
C GLY A 162 -10.34 6.17 6.83
N THR A 163 -9.57 6.54 7.85
CA THR A 163 -9.87 6.17 9.26
C THR A 163 -11.13 6.84 9.80
N ASP A 164 -11.64 7.86 9.11
CA ASP A 164 -12.90 8.56 9.35
C ASP A 164 -14.07 7.98 8.53
N GLY A 165 -13.85 6.84 7.84
CA GLY A 165 -14.82 6.20 6.96
C GLY A 165 -15.08 6.95 5.66
N GLN A 166 -14.32 8.01 5.35
CA GLN A 166 -14.45 8.76 4.10
C GLN A 166 -13.53 8.22 3.01
N ALA A 167 -13.87 8.47 1.75
CA ALA A 167 -12.95 8.27 0.63
C ALA A 167 -11.79 9.27 0.72
N TRP A 168 -10.56 8.77 0.81
CA TRP A 168 -9.33 9.55 0.70
C TRP A 168 -8.71 9.31 -0.67
N GLY A 169 -7.88 10.25 -1.14
CA GLY A 169 -7.17 10.13 -2.42
C GLY A 169 -6.18 11.27 -2.71
N GLY A 170 -5.98 12.19 -1.77
CA GLY A 170 -5.09 13.33 -1.93
C GLY A 170 -4.61 13.85 -0.59
N GLU A 171 -3.76 13.07 0.07
CA GLU A 171 -3.50 13.14 1.52
C GLU A 171 -2.07 13.56 1.82
N LEU A 172 -1.91 14.56 2.69
CA LEU A 172 -0.63 14.88 3.34
C LEU A 172 -0.59 14.21 4.70
N LEU A 173 0.32 13.26 4.86
CA LEU A 173 0.50 12.48 6.08
C LEU A 173 1.84 12.82 6.74
N TRP A 174 1.82 12.95 8.06
CA TRP A 174 3.02 12.77 8.88
C TRP A 174 3.10 11.30 9.27
N VAL A 175 4.20 10.63 8.97
CA VAL A 175 4.38 9.19 9.22
C VAL A 175 5.62 8.97 10.07
N ALA A 176 5.46 8.22 11.17
CA ALA A 176 6.55 7.84 12.06
C ALA A 176 6.44 6.34 12.38
N GLY A 177 7.21 5.52 11.66
CA GLY A 177 7.11 4.06 11.76
C GLY A 177 5.71 3.56 11.42
N GLY A 178 5.10 2.82 12.36
CA GLY A 178 3.75 2.27 12.23
C GLY A 178 2.62 3.27 12.49
N GLU A 179 2.94 4.51 12.86
CA GLU A 179 1.94 5.54 13.17
C GLU A 179 1.89 6.61 12.08
N PHE A 180 0.71 7.22 11.90
CA PHE A 180 0.55 8.36 11.01
C PHE A 180 -0.50 9.35 11.54
N VAL A 181 -0.38 10.60 11.08
CA VAL A 181 -1.35 11.67 11.31
C VAL A 181 -1.68 12.32 9.97
N ARG A 182 -2.98 12.45 9.66
CA ARG A 182 -3.46 13.21 8.50
C ARG A 182 -3.31 14.71 8.79
N LEU A 183 -2.37 15.36 8.11
CA LEU A 183 -2.09 16.79 8.28
C LEU A 183 -2.91 17.70 7.37
N GLY A 184 -3.29 17.19 6.20
CA GLY A 184 -4.04 17.94 5.21
C GLY A 184 -4.54 17.03 4.10
N HIS A 185 -5.53 17.50 3.36
CA HIS A 185 -6.10 16.74 2.26
C HIS A 185 -6.76 17.65 1.23
N LEU A 186 -6.95 17.13 0.02
CA LEU A 186 -7.77 17.80 -0.98
C LEU A 186 -9.21 17.95 -0.49
N ARG A 187 -9.88 19.02 -0.92
CA ARG A 187 -11.28 19.24 -0.56
C ARG A 187 -12.13 18.05 -1.02
N PRO A 188 -12.94 17.43 -0.14
CA PRO A 188 -13.80 16.32 -0.53
C PRO A 188 -14.76 16.72 -1.65
N LEU A 189 -14.86 15.86 -2.66
CA LEU A 189 -15.82 15.99 -3.75
C LEU A 189 -16.98 15.02 -3.51
N ARG A 190 -18.20 15.44 -3.82
CA ARG A 190 -19.36 14.54 -3.76
C ARG A 190 -19.28 13.59 -4.95
N LEU A 191 -19.47 12.30 -4.69
CA LEU A 191 -19.47 11.22 -5.70
C LEU A 191 -20.88 10.64 -5.83
N PRO A 192 -21.83 11.36 -6.47
CA PRO A 192 -23.16 10.82 -6.71
C PRO A 192 -23.07 9.61 -7.63
N GLY A 193 -23.67 8.50 -7.23
CA GLY A 193 -23.63 7.24 -7.97
C GLY A 193 -22.71 6.22 -7.33
N GLY A 194 -21.51 6.62 -6.86
CA GLY A 194 -20.50 5.68 -6.35
C GLY A 194 -20.32 4.46 -7.27
N ASP A 195 -19.89 3.35 -6.67
CA ASP A 195 -20.06 2.00 -7.20
C ASP A 195 -20.88 1.16 -6.20
#